data_AF-A0A7Y4ST84-F1
#
_entry.id   AF-A0A7Y4ST84-F1
#
_cell.length_a   1.000
_cell.length_b   1.000
_cell.length_c   1.000
_cell.angle_alpha   90.00
_cell.angle_beta   90.00
_cell.angle_gamma   90.00
#
_symmetry.space_group_name_H-M   'P 1'
#
loop_
_entity.id
_entity.type
_entity.pdbx_description
1 polymer ?
#
loop_
_entity_poly.entity_id
_entity_poly.type
_entity_poly.pdbx_seq_one_letter_code
_entity_poly.pdbx_strand_id
1 'polypeptide(L)'
;MESTTTMGAAEHDGATGPGVLLLRTGRVAAEATVERLQWLGIEARIHDLPNVFVRLTSGGNYRVCVVVPEPELARARGELERWAEEARPRVRQLAREVQLVLVSATLAAAALGGALFWLGVPRSAGWAVGLWAAFLAGWVARSRRGLEKVP
;
A
#
# COMPACT_ATOMS: atom_id res chain seq x y z
N MET A 1 24.80 -39.47 40.52
CA MET A 1 24.25 -38.11 40.49
C MET A 1 24.67 -37.53 39.15
N GLU A 2 23.92 -37.86 38.10
CA GLU A 2 22.83 -37.02 37.55
C GLU A 2 23.43 -35.76 36.92
N SER A 3 23.60 -35.75 35.58
CA SER A 3 22.68 -35.13 34.60
C SER A 3 22.59 -33.61 34.86
N THR A 4 22.80 -32.67 33.92
CA THR A 4 22.06 -32.52 32.65
C THR A 4 22.60 -31.25 31.96
N THR A 5 22.90 -31.33 30.66
CA THR A 5 22.51 -30.38 29.60
C THR A 5 22.59 -28.87 29.84
N THR A 6 23.42 -28.21 29.03
CA THR A 6 22.94 -27.17 28.07
C THR A 6 23.71 -27.32 26.77
N MET A 7 23.17 -28.21 25.94
CA MET A 7 23.36 -28.31 24.50
C MET A 7 22.56 -27.17 23.84
N GLY A 8 23.09 -26.60 22.75
CA GLY A 8 22.27 -26.06 21.65
C GLY A 8 21.58 -24.71 21.86
N ALA A 9 22.29 -23.61 21.54
CA ALA A 9 21.67 -22.38 21.06
C ALA A 9 22.11 -22.10 19.61
N ALA A 10 22.09 -23.16 18.78
CA ALA A 10 22.30 -23.08 17.35
C ALA A 10 21.07 -23.65 16.65
N GLU A 11 19.95 -22.92 16.67
CA GLU A 11 18.79 -23.28 15.84
C GLU A 11 17.80 -22.11 15.64
N HIS A 12 18.02 -21.29 14.61
CA HIS A 12 16.97 -20.87 13.66
C HIS A 12 17.59 -20.09 12.49
N ASP A 13 18.44 -20.74 11.70
CA ASP A 13 18.72 -20.31 10.33
C ASP A 13 18.76 -21.54 9.41
N GLY A 14 17.63 -22.24 9.38
CA GLY A 14 17.43 -23.47 8.61
C GLY A 14 16.51 -23.24 7.42
N ALA A 15 16.89 -22.34 6.50
CA ALA A 15 16.44 -22.32 5.09
C ALA A 15 17.09 -21.13 4.33
N THR A 16 18.43 -21.08 4.30
CA THR A 16 19.18 -20.02 3.61
C THR A 16 19.34 -20.37 2.11
N GLY A 17 18.22 -20.48 1.40
CA GLY A 17 18.22 -20.34 -0.06
C GLY A 17 18.24 -18.84 -0.43
N PRO A 18 18.82 -18.44 -1.57
CA PRO A 18 18.70 -17.06 -2.03
C PRO A 18 17.21 -16.73 -2.25
N GLY A 19 16.63 -15.93 -1.35
CA GLY A 19 15.24 -15.48 -1.47
C GLY A 19 15.09 -14.59 -2.69
N VAL A 20 14.16 -14.95 -3.59
CA VAL A 20 13.90 -14.19 -4.82
C VAL A 20 12.79 -13.18 -4.56
N LEU A 21 12.94 -11.98 -5.12
CA LEU A 21 11.94 -10.92 -5.04
C LEU A 21 10.63 -11.36 -5.71
N LEU A 22 9.56 -11.41 -4.92
CA LEU A 22 8.21 -11.68 -5.38
C LEU A 22 7.49 -10.40 -5.82
N LEU A 23 7.45 -9.40 -4.93
CA LEU A 23 6.77 -8.13 -5.18
C LEU A 23 7.33 -7.01 -4.30
N ARG A 24 7.09 -5.76 -4.72
CA ARG A 24 7.45 -4.55 -3.97
C ARG A 24 6.23 -3.69 -3.71
N THR A 25 5.76 -3.65 -2.46
CA THR A 25 4.49 -3.02 -2.08
C THR A 25 4.60 -2.28 -0.74
N GLY A 26 3.54 -1.57 -0.33
CA GLY A 26 3.49 -0.92 0.97
C GLY A 26 3.53 -1.93 2.12
N ARG A 27 4.12 -1.54 3.27
CA ARG A 27 4.27 -2.39 4.47
C ARG A 27 3.00 -3.19 4.81
N VAL A 28 1.85 -2.53 4.91
CA VAL A 28 0.56 -3.17 5.27
C VAL A 28 0.14 -4.24 4.25
N ALA A 29 0.29 -3.94 2.95
CA ALA A 29 -0.04 -4.89 1.90
C ALA A 29 0.94 -6.07 1.90
N ALA A 30 2.22 -5.83 2.18
CA ALA A 30 3.23 -6.88 2.26
C ALA A 30 3.00 -7.82 3.45
N GLU A 31 2.63 -7.28 4.62
CA GLU A 31 2.27 -8.07 5.80
C GLU A 31 1.08 -9.00 5.50
N ALA A 32 0.00 -8.44 4.93
CA ALA A 32 -1.15 -9.25 4.52
C ALA A 32 -0.79 -10.31 3.47
N THR A 33 0.09 -9.99 2.52
CA THR A 33 0.55 -10.97 1.51
C THR A 33 1.40 -12.08 2.13
N VAL A 34 2.32 -11.74 3.05
CA VAL A 34 3.18 -12.72 3.70
C VAL A 34 2.38 -13.66 4.59
N GLU A 35 1.48 -13.14 5.42
CA GLU A 35 0.60 -13.94 6.27
C GLU A 35 -0.21 -14.95 5.44
N ARG A 36 -0.76 -14.50 4.31
CA ARG A 36 -1.54 -15.33 3.41
C ARG A 36 -0.71 -16.41 2.70
N LEU A 37 0.51 -16.07 2.25
CA LEU A 37 1.42 -17.03 1.63
C LEU A 37 1.89 -18.09 2.64
N GLN A 38 2.17 -17.68 3.88
CA GLN A 38 2.51 -18.60 4.97
C GLN A 38 1.36 -19.56 5.29
N TRP A 39 0.11 -19.09 5.22
CA TRP A 39 -1.07 -19.95 5.39
C TRP A 39 -1.21 -21.03 4.30
N LEU A 40 -0.66 -20.78 3.10
CA LEU A 40 -0.57 -21.77 2.01
C LEU A 40 0.67 -22.68 2.11
N GLY A 41 1.47 -22.53 3.16
CA GLY A 41 2.73 -23.23 3.36
C GLY A 41 3.85 -22.73 2.46
N ILE A 42 3.79 -21.48 1.99
CA ILE A 42 4.84 -20.82 1.20
C ILE A 42 5.66 -19.95 2.15
N GLU A 43 6.97 -20.15 2.19
CA GLU A 43 7.86 -19.40 3.08
C GLU A 43 8.12 -17.98 2.56
N ALA A 44 7.18 -17.07 2.77
CA ALA A 44 7.37 -15.67 2.43
C ALA A 44 7.97 -14.87 3.59
N ARG A 45 8.90 -13.95 3.29
CA ARG A 45 9.49 -13.01 4.25
C ARG A 45 9.45 -11.58 3.72
N ILE A 46 9.36 -10.62 4.63
CA ILE A 46 9.47 -9.20 4.30
C ILE A 46 10.94 -8.81 4.45
N HIS A 47 11.55 -8.37 3.35
CA HIS A 47 12.83 -7.70 3.36
C HIS A 47 12.58 -6.19 3.39
N ASP A 48 12.84 -5.59 4.56
CA ASP A 48 12.74 -4.16 4.80
C ASP A 48 14.14 -3.57 4.96
N LEU A 49 14.42 -2.49 4.21
CA LEU A 49 15.60 -1.65 4.38
C LEU A 49 15.12 -0.26 4.81
N PRO A 50 14.71 -0.08 6.08
CA PRO A 50 14.15 1.20 6.48
C PRO A 50 15.29 2.20 6.71
N ASN A 51 15.39 3.20 5.81
CA ASN A 51 15.91 4.49 6.22
C ASN A 51 14.79 5.21 6.98
N VAL A 52 14.98 5.46 8.28
CA VAL A 52 14.01 6.13 9.17
C VAL A 52 13.50 7.45 8.58
N PHE A 53 14.37 8.15 7.84
CA PHE A 53 14.04 9.39 7.16
C PHE A 53 12.98 9.20 6.05
N VAL A 54 13.05 8.09 5.31
CA VAL A 54 12.08 7.75 4.24
C VAL A 54 10.72 7.39 4.84
N ARG A 55 10.69 6.73 6.00
CA ARG A 55 9.44 6.38 6.70
C ARG A 55 8.69 7.62 7.19
N LEU A 56 9.41 8.61 7.74
CA LEU A 56 8.86 9.88 8.19
C LEU A 56 8.37 10.76 7.02
N THR A 57 9.18 10.89 5.97
CA THR A 57 8.86 11.79 4.84
C THR A 57 7.81 11.25 3.88
N SER A 58 7.62 9.93 3.79
CA SER A 58 6.62 9.31 2.91
C SER A 58 5.21 9.25 3.50
N GLY A 59 5.00 9.74 4.74
CA GLY A 59 3.71 9.62 5.43
C GLY A 59 3.25 8.17 5.59
N GLY A 60 4.19 7.24 5.76
CA GLY A 60 3.91 5.80 5.84
C GLY A 60 3.83 5.06 4.49
N ASN A 61 4.00 5.75 3.35
CA ASN A 61 3.96 5.14 2.02
C ASN A 61 5.34 4.67 1.54
N TYR A 62 6.04 3.87 2.37
CA TYR A 62 7.31 3.25 2.00
C TYR A 62 7.07 1.84 1.46
N ARG A 63 7.89 1.45 0.47
CA ARG A 63 7.77 0.15 -0.21
C ARG A 63 8.76 -0.85 0.37
N VAL A 64 8.25 -1.98 0.80
CA VAL A 64 9.02 -3.15 1.25
C VAL A 64 9.01 -4.24 0.17
N CYS A 65 10.00 -5.13 0.23
CA CYS A 65 10.13 -6.24 -0.69
C CYS A 65 9.63 -7.52 -0.02
N VAL A 66 8.78 -8.28 -0.69
CA VAL A 66 8.43 -9.66 -0.26
C VAL A 66 9.35 -10.61 -1.01
N VAL A 67 10.03 -11.49 -0.29
CA VAL A 67 10.91 -12.52 -0.84
C VAL A 67 10.37 -13.90 -0.52
N VAL A 68 10.54 -14.83 -1.46
CA VAL A 68 10.16 -16.25 -1.33
C VAL A 68 11.31 -17.13 -1.84
N PRO A 69 11.44 -18.39 -1.39
CA PRO A 69 12.36 -19.35 -1.97
C PRO A 69 12.14 -19.49 -3.49
N GLU A 70 13.23 -19.55 -4.25
CA GLU A 70 13.19 -19.80 -5.70
C GLU A 70 12.30 -20.99 -6.13
N PRO A 71 12.32 -22.17 -5.47
CA PRO A 71 11.45 -23.28 -5.87
C PRO A 71 9.95 -22.98 -5.73
N GLU A 72 9.59 -22.04 -4.85
CA GLU A 72 8.20 -21.67 -4.58
C GLU A 72 7.73 -20.44 -5.37
N LEU A 73 8.64 -19.77 -6.08
CA LEU A 73 8.37 -18.51 -6.79
C LEU A 73 7.25 -18.63 -7.81
N ALA A 74 7.26 -19.69 -8.63
CA ALA A 74 6.23 -19.90 -9.65
C ALA A 74 4.85 -20.13 -9.03
N ARG A 75 4.79 -20.88 -7.93
CA ARG A 75 3.56 -21.13 -7.17
C ARG A 75 3.04 -19.85 -6.51
N ALA A 76 3.91 -19.09 -5.85
CA ALA A 76 3.58 -17.83 -5.20
C ALA A 76 3.08 -16.78 -6.20
N ARG A 77 3.68 -16.71 -7.40
CA ARG A 77 3.20 -15.82 -8.48
C ARG A 77 1.81 -16.22 -8.98
N GLY A 78 1.58 -17.51 -9.23
CA GLY A 78 0.27 -18.00 -9.67
C GLY A 78 -0.85 -17.70 -8.67
N GLU A 79 -0.59 -17.86 -7.37
CA GLU A 79 -1.56 -17.51 -6.32
C GLU A 79 -1.81 -16.00 -6.24
N LEU A 80 -0.76 -15.18 -6.38
CA LEU A 80 -0.93 -13.72 -6.43
C LEU A 80 -1.73 -13.24 -7.62
N GLU A 81 -1.55 -13.84 -8.80
CA GLU A 81 -2.30 -13.50 -10.00
C GLU A 81 -3.78 -13.87 -9.84
N ARG A 82 -4.08 -15.08 -9.35
CA ARG A 82 -5.46 -15.49 -9.01
C ARG A 82 -6.10 -14.51 -8.03
N TRP A 83 -5.39 -14.12 -6.98
CA TRP A 83 -5.92 -13.16 -6.01
C TRP A 83 -6.09 -11.77 -6.60
N ALA A 84 -5.21 -11.33 -7.49
CA ALA A 84 -5.38 -10.05 -8.16
C ALA A 84 -6.67 -10.05 -8.98
N GLU A 85 -7.01 -11.16 -9.64
CA GLU A 85 -8.26 -11.32 -10.37
C GLU A 85 -9.49 -11.32 -9.45
N GLU A 86 -9.44 -12.03 -8.33
CA GLU A 86 -10.53 -12.07 -7.34
C GLU A 86 -10.73 -10.74 -6.61
N ALA A 87 -9.64 -10.02 -6.33
CA ALA A 87 -9.67 -8.76 -5.60
C ALA A 87 -9.99 -7.56 -6.49
N ARG A 88 -9.68 -7.61 -7.79
CA ARG A 88 -9.96 -6.56 -8.79
C ARG A 88 -11.39 -5.99 -8.69
N PRO A 89 -12.48 -6.79 -8.65
CA PRO A 89 -13.83 -6.24 -8.55
C PRO A 89 -14.09 -5.51 -7.23
N ARG A 90 -13.62 -6.07 -6.11
CA ARG A 90 -13.80 -5.48 -4.77
C ARG A 90 -13.04 -4.16 -4.64
N VAL A 91 -11.79 -4.12 -5.11
CA VAL A 91 -10.97 -2.90 -5.11
C VAL A 91 -11.57 -1.83 -6.02
N ARG A 92 -12.10 -2.21 -7.19
CA ARG A 92 -12.80 -1.27 -8.09
C ARG A 92 -14.05 -0.68 -7.45
N GLN A 93 -14.83 -1.48 -6.73
CA GLN A 93 -16.00 -0.98 -6.01
C GLN A 93 -15.59 0.00 -4.91
N LEU A 94 -14.62 -0.37 -4.07
CA LEU A 94 -14.13 0.50 -3.01
C LEU A 94 -13.56 1.81 -3.56
N ALA A 95 -12.81 1.74 -4.67
CA ALA A 95 -12.28 2.92 -5.34
C ALA A 95 -13.40 3.86 -5.83
N ARG A 96 -14.51 3.32 -6.33
CA ARG A 96 -15.68 4.12 -6.74
C ARG A 96 -16.37 4.77 -5.54
N GLU A 97 -16.54 4.04 -4.44
CA GLU A 97 -17.14 4.57 -3.21
C GLU A 97 -16.30 5.72 -2.64
N VAL A 98 -14.98 5.50 -2.53
CA VAL A 98 -14.03 6.54 -2.10
C VAL A 98 -14.07 7.74 -3.05
N GLN A 99 -14.11 7.50 -4.37
CA GLN A 99 -14.22 8.57 -5.35
C GLN A 99 -15.52 9.36 -5.21
N LEU A 100 -16.66 8.69 -4.97
CA LEU A 100 -17.95 9.34 -4.76
C LEU A 100 -17.94 10.21 -3.51
N VAL A 101 -17.41 9.70 -2.40
CA VAL A 101 -17.27 10.46 -1.15
C VAL A 101 -16.34 11.66 -1.35
N LEU A 102 -15.23 11.49 -2.06
CA LEU A 102 -14.30 12.59 -2.32
C LEU A 102 -14.93 13.66 -3.21
N VAL A 103 -15.66 13.26 -4.26
CA VAL A 103 -16.35 14.17 -5.17
C VAL A 103 -17.48 14.90 -4.47
N SER A 104 -18.27 14.23 -3.62
CA SER A 104 -19.35 14.87 -2.86
C SER A 104 -18.81 15.85 -1.84
N ALA A 105 -17.74 15.51 -1.12
CA ALA A 105 -17.03 16.43 -0.23
C ALA A 105 -16.46 17.64 -0.99
N THR A 106 -15.93 17.42 -2.20
CA THR A 106 -15.43 18.47 -3.10
C THR A 106 -16.53 19.42 -3.54
N LEU A 107 -17.69 18.89 -3.94
CA LEU A 107 -18.85 19.68 -4.32
C LEU A 107 -19.39 20.49 -3.14
N ALA A 108 -19.48 19.88 -1.94
CA ALA A 108 -19.90 20.58 -0.74
C ALA A 108 -18.94 21.72 -0.38
N ALA A 109 -17.62 21.48 -0.44
CA ALA A 109 -16.60 22.49 -0.21
C ALA A 109 -16.67 23.63 -1.24
N ALA A 110 -16.89 23.31 -2.52
CA ALA A 110 -17.05 24.30 -3.58
C ALA A 110 -18.33 25.15 -3.41
N ALA A 111 -19.44 24.52 -3.02
CA ALA A 111 -20.70 25.22 -2.74
C ALA A 111 -20.57 26.16 -1.54
N LEU A 112 -19.95 25.69 -0.46
CA LEU A 112 -19.62 26.52 0.71
C LEU A 112 -18.67 27.67 0.35
N GLY A 113 -17.62 27.40 -0.42
CA GLY A 113 -16.69 28.42 -0.89
C GLY A 113 -17.37 29.49 -1.77
N GLY A 114 -18.27 29.08 -2.67
CA GLY A 114 -19.07 29.97 -3.50
C GLY A 114 -20.03 30.83 -2.69
N ALA A 115 -20.72 30.24 -1.70
CA ALA A 115 -21.62 30.97 -0.82
C ALA A 115 -20.88 32.01 0.05
N LEU A 116 -19.72 31.65 0.60
CA LEU A 116 -18.87 32.56 1.38
C LEU A 116 -18.30 33.69 0.52
N PHE A 117 -17.94 33.41 -0.73
CA PHE A 117 -17.52 34.45 -1.69
C PHE A 117 -18.66 35.45 -1.97
N TRP A 118 -19.88 34.95 -2.17
CA TRP A 118 -21.06 35.78 -2.41
C TRP A 118 -21.45 36.65 -1.21
N LEU A 119 -21.21 36.14 0.02
CA LEU A 119 -21.43 36.86 1.28
C LEU A 119 -20.31 37.88 1.61
N GLY A 120 -19.34 38.08 0.72
CA GLY A 120 -18.31 39.14 0.88
C GLY A 120 -17.20 38.81 1.87
N VAL A 121 -16.99 37.53 2.22
CA VAL A 121 -15.86 37.07 3.05
C VAL A 121 -14.54 37.44 2.35
N PRO A 122 -13.51 37.91 3.09
CA PRO A 122 -12.31 38.49 2.50
C PRO A 122 -11.61 37.59 1.47
N ARG A 123 -11.00 38.22 0.46
CA ARG A 123 -10.24 37.60 -0.66
C ARG A 123 -9.19 36.56 -0.24
N SER A 124 -8.81 36.53 1.04
CA SER A 124 -7.94 35.51 1.64
C SER A 124 -8.55 34.10 1.67
N ALA A 125 -9.85 33.90 1.44
CA ALA A 125 -10.38 32.54 1.26
C ALA A 125 -10.12 31.97 -0.15
N GLY A 126 -9.92 32.84 -1.15
CA GLY A 126 -9.79 32.44 -2.56
C GLY A 126 -8.51 31.65 -2.86
N TRP A 127 -7.40 31.96 -2.19
CA TRP A 127 -6.15 31.20 -2.38
C TRP A 127 -6.23 29.80 -1.80
N ALA A 128 -6.96 29.61 -0.69
CA ALA A 128 -7.19 28.29 -0.10
C ALA A 128 -8.03 27.42 -1.04
N VAL A 129 -9.09 27.97 -1.63
CA VAL A 129 -9.90 27.28 -2.65
C VAL A 129 -9.07 26.98 -3.90
N GLY A 130 -8.24 27.90 -4.36
CA GLY A 130 -7.34 27.70 -5.49
C GLY A 130 -6.30 26.59 -5.28
N LEU A 131 -5.65 26.58 -4.10
CA LEU A 131 -4.72 25.51 -3.71
C LEU A 131 -5.44 24.16 -3.59
N TRP A 132 -6.67 24.16 -3.06
CA TRP A 132 -7.45 22.94 -2.91
C TRP A 132 -7.89 22.37 -4.27
N ALA A 133 -8.31 23.23 -5.20
CA ALA A 133 -8.63 22.85 -6.58
C ALA A 133 -7.39 22.36 -7.35
N ALA A 134 -6.24 23.01 -7.18
CA ALA A 134 -4.97 22.57 -7.77
C ALA A 134 -4.51 21.21 -7.22
N PHE A 135 -4.66 20.99 -5.91
CA PHE A 135 -4.39 19.71 -5.26
C PHE A 135 -5.29 18.61 -5.84
N LEU A 136 -6.59 18.86 -5.97
CA LEU A 136 -7.54 17.92 -6.58
C LEU A 136 -7.20 17.61 -8.04
N ALA A 137 -6.89 18.63 -8.84
CA ALA A 137 -6.51 18.45 -10.25
C ALA A 137 -5.24 17.59 -10.37
N GLY A 138 -4.23 17.84 -9.53
CA GLY A 138 -3.02 17.04 -9.44
C GLY A 138 -3.29 15.60 -9.01
N TRP A 139 -4.17 15.41 -8.03
CA TRP A 139 -4.56 14.08 -7.55
C TRP A 139 -5.34 13.29 -8.61
N VAL A 140 -6.34 13.89 -9.27
CA VAL A 140 -7.11 13.24 -10.35
C VAL A 140 -6.20 12.87 -11.52
N ALA A 141 -5.30 13.77 -11.93
CA ALA A 141 -4.33 13.48 -12.99
C ALA A 141 -3.40 12.31 -12.62
N ARG A 142 -2.97 12.23 -11.35
CA ARG A 142 -2.15 11.11 -10.85
C ARG A 142 -2.93 9.80 -10.79
N SER A 143 -4.19 9.83 -10.36
CA SER A 143 -5.06 8.65 -10.28
C SER A 143 -5.37 8.08 -11.66
N ARG A 144 -5.55 8.92 -12.69
CA ARG A 144 -5.72 8.47 -14.09
C ARG A 144 -4.47 7.78 -14.64
N ARG A 145 -3.28 8.34 -14.40
CA ARG A 145 -2.01 7.71 -14.81
C ARG A 145 -1.69 6.40 -14.08
N GLY A 146 -2.25 6.21 -12.88
CA GLY A 146 -2.15 4.95 -12.13
C GLY A 146 -2.95 3.80 -12.76
N LEU A 147 -4.05 4.12 -13.46
CA LEU A 147 -4.91 3.14 -14.13
C LEU A 147 -4.36 2.70 -15.50
N GLU A 148 -3.60 3.55 -16.18
CA GLU A 148 -2.95 3.23 -17.48
C GLU A 148 -1.76 2.26 -17.33
N LYS A 149 -1.25 2.04 -16.12
CA LYS A 149 -0.11 1.14 -15.86
C LYS A 149 -0.51 -0.25 -15.38
N VAL A 150 -1.81 -0.59 -15.41
CA VAL A 150 -2.29 -1.93 -15.07
C VAL A 150 -2.62 -2.66 -16.37
N PRO A 151 -1.74 -3.56 -16.87
CA PRO A 151 -2.14 -4.52 -17.89
C PRO A 151 -3.21 -5.50 -17.37
#